data_AF-A0A7S4FHU9-F1
#
_entry.id   AF-A0A7S4FHU9-F1
#
_cell.length_a   1.000
_cell.length_b   1.000
_cell.length_c   1.000
_cell.angle_alpha   90.00
_cell.angle_beta   90.00
_cell.angle_gamma   90.00
#
_symmetry.space_group_name_H-M   'P 1'
#
loop_
_entity.id
_entity.type
_entity.pdbx_description
1 polymer ?
#
loop_
_entity_poly.entity_id
_entity_poly.type
_entity_poly.pdbx_seq_one_letter_code
_entity_poly.pdbx_strand_id
1 'polypeptide(L)'
;QVKYDNMTYLGKATTREEAVVVQDHEVPELVSKYIQGLAGGGAVGMQAIRDYLPLEACWAGLLALCERVFGVQFQEAALAKHEAWSPDVRKYAVYHAEQGYLGVLYVDLFARSSKLGAAGHLTVQGACQAHVQVLEQLGETPPTTAQPAVLVLTCSFRPEGPGGQVLLWPHEVETLFHEMGHALHTFCGRAQYQNLTGTRSSVDFVEFPSQLMELFARDYRVLSTFARHHRTGERLSREVWKAAFTAHFPGVTTLSEIMQASMDQLLHSPAPWCIPTKDGGNVTLQSTNPEDAIIELA
;
A
#
# COMPACT_ATOMS: atom_id res chain seq x y z
N GLN A 1 1.23 20.82 29.65
CA GLN A 1 2.51 20.53 28.97
C GLN A 1 2.66 19.02 28.99
N VAL A 2 2.64 18.36 27.85
CA VAL A 2 3.06 16.96 27.78
C VAL A 2 4.58 16.99 27.76
N LYS A 3 5.21 16.46 28.81
CA LYS A 3 6.63 16.15 28.80
C LYS A 3 6.75 14.72 28.29
N TYR A 4 7.13 14.59 27.02
CA TYR A 4 7.93 13.45 26.60
C TYR A 4 9.35 13.75 27.04
N ASP A 5 10.09 12.76 27.54
CA ASP A 5 11.50 12.96 27.92
C ASP A 5 12.24 13.66 26.77
N ASN A 6 12.70 14.88 27.05
CA ASN A 6 13.37 15.84 26.15
C ASN A 6 12.57 16.58 25.04
N MET A 7 11.24 16.54 25.01
CA MET A 7 10.44 17.40 24.10
C MET A 7 9.45 18.32 24.84
N THR A 8 9.62 19.64 24.69
CA THR A 8 8.70 20.66 25.23
C THR A 8 7.75 21.17 24.14
N TYR A 9 6.52 20.67 24.09
CA TYR A 9 5.47 21.26 23.25
C TYR A 9 4.98 22.59 23.84
N LEU A 10 5.25 23.71 23.17
CA LEU A 10 4.67 25.02 23.48
C LEU A 10 3.26 25.16 22.89
N GLY A 11 2.33 24.36 23.42
CA GLY A 11 0.91 24.66 23.31
C GLY A 11 0.50 25.63 24.42
N LYS A 12 -0.15 26.76 24.07
CA LYS A 12 -0.77 27.67 25.05
C LYS A 12 -1.82 26.91 25.87
N ALA A 13 -1.42 26.35 27.01
CA ALA A 13 -2.31 25.81 28.04
C ALA A 13 -2.36 26.81 29.19
N THR A 14 -3.57 27.31 29.48
CA THR A 14 -3.83 28.43 30.39
C THR A 14 -3.88 28.06 31.88
N THR A 15 -3.68 26.80 32.25
CA THR A 15 -3.61 26.39 33.66
C THR A 15 -2.63 25.23 33.87
N ARG A 16 -1.91 25.30 34.98
CA ARG A 16 -0.75 24.48 35.35
C ARG A 16 -1.21 23.37 36.30
N GLU A 17 -1.84 22.34 35.77
CA GLU A 17 -2.14 21.12 36.51
C GLU A 17 -1.46 19.92 35.82
N GLU A 18 -0.75 19.16 36.65
CA GLU A 18 0.01 17.91 36.45
C GLU A 18 0.26 17.45 35.00
N ALA A 19 1.53 17.50 34.58
CA ALA A 19 1.96 16.89 33.33
C ALA A 19 1.88 15.37 33.45
N VAL A 20 0.92 14.75 32.76
CA VAL A 20 0.86 13.30 32.58
C VAL A 20 1.99 12.90 31.60
N VAL A 21 2.87 12.00 32.04
CA VAL A 21 3.89 11.36 31.19
C VAL A 21 3.24 10.16 30.53
N VAL A 22 3.28 10.11 29.19
CA VAL A 22 2.77 8.98 28.41
C VAL A 22 3.92 8.02 28.14
N GLN A 23 3.80 6.77 28.55
CA GLN A 23 4.75 5.70 28.26
C GLN A 23 4.51 5.11 26.87
N ASP A 24 5.55 4.58 26.22
CA ASP A 24 5.44 4.03 24.85
C ASP A 24 4.38 2.93 24.72
N HIS A 25 4.28 2.06 25.72
CA HIS A 25 3.29 0.98 25.74
C HIS A 25 1.84 1.49 25.90
N GLU A 26 1.66 2.73 26.37
CA GLU A 26 0.35 3.38 26.52
C GLU A 26 -0.09 4.07 25.22
N VAL A 27 0.84 4.40 24.31
CA VAL A 27 0.53 5.13 23.07
C VAL A 27 -0.54 4.43 22.22
N PRO A 28 -0.47 3.12 21.93
CA PRO A 28 -1.51 2.44 21.15
C PRO A 28 -2.89 2.52 21.81
N GLU A 29 -2.94 2.38 23.14
CA GLU A 29 -4.18 2.42 23.90
C GLU A 29 -4.77 3.84 23.92
N LEU A 30 -3.94 4.86 24.13
CA LEU A 30 -4.36 6.26 24.16
C LEU A 30 -4.81 6.76 22.78
N VAL A 31 -4.11 6.39 21.72
CA VAL A 31 -4.52 6.66 20.33
C VAL A 31 -5.87 6.00 20.06
N SER A 32 -6.03 4.72 20.43
CA SER A 32 -7.30 4.00 20.30
C SER A 32 -8.43 4.68 21.08
N LYS A 33 -8.20 5.04 22.35
CA LYS A 33 -9.15 5.76 23.20
C LYS A 33 -9.51 7.14 22.65
N TYR A 34 -8.56 7.87 22.07
CA TYR A 34 -8.84 9.16 21.44
C TYR A 34 -9.68 8.98 20.19
N ILE A 35 -9.35 8.02 19.32
CA ILE A 35 -10.13 7.72 18.11
C ILE A 35 -11.56 7.33 18.53
N GLN A 36 -11.70 6.48 19.56
CA GLN A 36 -12.98 6.10 20.16
C GLN A 36 -13.71 7.25 20.87
N GLY A 37 -12.97 8.21 21.45
CA GLY A 37 -13.48 9.37 22.19
C GLY A 37 -13.95 10.52 21.29
N LEU A 38 -13.25 10.78 20.18
CA LEU A 38 -13.79 11.55 19.05
C LEU A 38 -15.07 10.88 18.52
N ALA A 39 -15.09 9.55 18.59
CA ALA A 39 -16.24 8.72 18.32
C ALA A 39 -17.33 8.75 19.42
N GLY A 40 -17.26 9.65 20.41
CA GLY A 40 -18.37 10.05 21.28
C GLY A 40 -19.62 10.59 20.53
N GLY A 41 -19.51 10.74 19.19
CA GLY A 41 -20.62 10.74 18.24
C GLY A 41 -20.32 9.99 16.91
N GLY A 42 -19.27 9.14 16.87
CA GLY A 42 -18.62 8.66 15.65
C GLY A 42 -18.09 7.21 15.68
N ALA A 43 -18.35 6.41 16.72
CA ALA A 43 -18.06 4.96 16.69
C ALA A 43 -18.85 4.28 15.54
N VAL A 44 -19.95 4.94 15.14
CA VAL A 44 -20.75 4.65 13.96
C VAL A 44 -19.93 4.79 12.66
N GLY A 45 -18.91 5.65 12.57
CA GLY A 45 -18.20 5.98 11.32
C GLY A 45 -17.26 4.91 10.75
N MET A 46 -16.37 4.31 11.57
CA MET A 46 -15.47 3.24 11.12
C MET A 46 -16.21 1.92 10.87
N GLN A 47 -17.21 1.60 11.71
CA GLN A 47 -18.10 0.46 11.42
C GLN A 47 -18.97 0.73 10.19
N ALA A 48 -19.48 1.95 10.02
CA ALA A 48 -20.33 2.28 8.88
C ALA A 48 -19.57 2.18 7.57
N ILE A 49 -18.31 2.63 7.46
CA ILE A 49 -17.63 2.59 6.16
C ILE A 49 -17.39 1.17 5.66
N ARG A 50 -17.15 0.20 6.56
CA ARG A 50 -16.96 -1.21 6.19
C ARG A 50 -18.16 -1.74 5.40
N ASP A 51 -19.37 -1.32 5.75
CA ASP A 51 -20.59 -1.72 5.06
C ASP A 51 -20.68 -1.20 3.61
N TYR A 52 -19.85 -0.21 3.23
CA TYR A 52 -19.76 0.32 1.86
C TYR A 52 -18.64 -0.32 1.03
N LEU A 53 -17.84 -1.19 1.62
CA LEU A 53 -16.65 -1.78 1.01
C LEU A 53 -16.74 -3.31 0.79
N PRO A 54 -17.79 -3.84 0.10
CA PRO A 54 -17.75 -5.22 -0.38
C PRO A 54 -16.55 -5.48 -1.29
N LEU A 55 -15.88 -6.62 -1.12
CA LEU A 55 -14.69 -7.00 -1.91
C LEU A 55 -14.91 -6.86 -3.41
N GLU A 56 -16.00 -7.39 -3.95
CA GLU A 56 -16.29 -7.32 -5.40
C GLU A 56 -16.44 -5.88 -5.90
N ALA A 57 -17.02 -4.99 -5.09
CA ALA A 57 -17.15 -3.57 -5.43
C ALA A 57 -15.78 -2.86 -5.39
N CYS A 58 -14.97 -3.14 -4.37
CA CYS A 58 -13.60 -2.64 -4.27
C CYS A 58 -12.72 -3.12 -5.43
N TRP A 59 -12.80 -4.40 -5.78
CA TRP A 59 -12.07 -4.98 -6.90
C TRP A 59 -12.50 -4.36 -8.23
N ALA A 60 -13.80 -4.31 -8.52
CA ALA A 60 -14.30 -3.66 -9.75
C ALA A 60 -13.92 -2.18 -9.83
N GLY A 61 -13.97 -1.47 -8.71
CA GLY A 61 -13.54 -0.07 -8.59
C GLY A 61 -12.05 0.12 -8.89
N LEU A 62 -11.20 -0.75 -8.36
CA LEU A 62 -9.77 -0.79 -8.61
C LEU A 62 -9.47 -1.02 -10.09
N LEU A 63 -10.10 -2.02 -10.72
CA LEU A 63 -9.90 -2.30 -12.15
C LEU A 63 -10.33 -1.10 -13.02
N ALA A 64 -11.47 -0.47 -12.70
CA ALA A 64 -11.94 0.72 -13.41
C ALA A 64 -11.02 1.94 -13.21
N LEU A 65 -10.40 2.09 -12.03
CA LEU A 65 -9.38 3.11 -11.80
C LEU A 65 -8.15 2.85 -12.69
N CYS A 66 -7.67 1.62 -12.74
CA CYS A 66 -6.52 1.25 -13.56
C CYS A 66 -6.74 1.54 -15.04
N GLU A 67 -7.94 1.24 -15.55
CA GLU A 67 -8.31 1.55 -16.93
C GLU A 67 -8.32 3.06 -17.19
N ARG A 68 -8.95 3.85 -16.31
CA ARG A 68 -9.11 5.30 -16.52
C ARG A 68 -7.81 6.09 -16.36
N VAL A 69 -6.97 5.71 -15.41
CA VAL A 69 -5.77 6.47 -15.07
C VAL A 69 -4.55 5.98 -15.85
N PHE A 70 -4.42 4.66 -16.04
CA PHE A 70 -3.24 4.06 -16.64
C PHE A 70 -3.50 3.41 -18.00
N GLY A 71 -4.75 3.40 -18.49
CA GLY A 71 -5.10 2.71 -19.73
C GLY A 71 -4.96 1.19 -19.66
N VAL A 72 -4.91 0.62 -18.46
CA VAL A 72 -4.71 -0.82 -18.23
C VAL A 72 -6.04 -1.50 -17.94
N GLN A 73 -6.41 -2.45 -18.80
CA GLN A 73 -7.65 -3.22 -18.72
C GLN A 73 -7.36 -4.66 -18.28
N PHE A 74 -8.25 -5.20 -17.45
CA PHE A 74 -8.17 -6.56 -16.93
C PHE A 74 -9.39 -7.34 -17.39
N GLN A 75 -9.19 -8.35 -18.23
CA GLN A 75 -10.24 -9.19 -18.76
C GLN A 75 -10.17 -10.56 -18.09
N GLU A 76 -11.21 -10.95 -17.37
CA GLU A 76 -11.25 -12.26 -16.73
C GLU A 76 -11.14 -13.37 -17.77
N ALA A 77 -10.26 -14.34 -17.50
CA ALA A 77 -9.93 -15.42 -18.42
C ALA A 77 -10.11 -16.77 -17.74
N ALA A 78 -10.55 -17.76 -18.52
CA ALA A 78 -10.76 -19.11 -18.00
C ALA A 78 -9.45 -19.77 -17.58
N LEU A 79 -9.43 -20.36 -16.38
CA LEU A 79 -8.35 -21.22 -15.93
C LEU A 79 -8.39 -22.57 -16.67
N ALA A 80 -7.26 -23.01 -17.18
CA ALA A 80 -7.06 -24.36 -17.69
C ALA A 80 -7.06 -25.37 -16.54
N LYS A 81 -7.28 -26.64 -16.89
CA LYS A 81 -7.27 -27.73 -15.93
C LYS A 81 -5.90 -27.79 -15.23
N HIS A 82 -5.91 -27.75 -13.90
CA HIS A 82 -4.71 -27.77 -13.04
C HIS A 82 -3.80 -26.52 -13.14
N GLU A 83 -4.29 -25.41 -13.70
CA GLU A 83 -3.51 -24.16 -13.76
C GLU A 83 -3.45 -23.44 -12.40
N ALA A 84 -4.54 -23.48 -11.62
CA ALA A 84 -4.63 -22.80 -10.32
C ALA A 84 -4.32 -23.72 -9.14
N TRP A 85 -3.73 -23.14 -8.08
CA TRP A 85 -3.41 -23.81 -6.82
C TRP A 85 -4.55 -23.80 -5.79
N SER A 86 -5.64 -23.08 -6.06
CA SER A 86 -6.84 -23.00 -5.21
C SER A 86 -8.07 -22.71 -6.08
N PRO A 87 -9.27 -23.24 -5.74
CA PRO A 87 -10.49 -22.99 -6.52
C PRO A 87 -10.91 -21.51 -6.55
N ASP A 88 -10.52 -20.72 -5.55
CA ASP A 88 -10.87 -19.30 -5.45
C ASP A 88 -9.95 -18.37 -6.26
N VAL A 89 -8.91 -18.91 -6.91
CA VAL A 89 -8.00 -18.11 -7.74
C VAL A 89 -8.73 -17.68 -9.01
N ARG A 90 -8.63 -16.40 -9.34
CA ARG A 90 -9.12 -15.84 -10.60
C ARG A 90 -7.93 -15.48 -11.50
N LYS A 91 -8.14 -15.53 -12.81
CA LYS A 91 -7.14 -15.17 -13.80
C LYS A 91 -7.63 -14.02 -14.66
N TYR A 92 -6.76 -13.06 -14.92
CA TYR A 92 -7.02 -11.93 -15.79
C TYR A 92 -5.96 -11.84 -16.89
N ALA A 93 -6.40 -11.73 -18.13
CA ALA A 93 -5.57 -11.25 -19.22
C ALA A 93 -5.51 -9.71 -19.14
N VAL A 94 -4.30 -9.16 -19.18
CA VAL A 94 -4.05 -7.74 -18.95
C VAL A 94 -3.63 -7.07 -20.24
N TYR A 95 -4.27 -5.95 -20.57
CA TYR A 95 -4.06 -5.19 -21.80
C TYR A 95 -3.82 -3.71 -21.49
N HIS A 96 -3.01 -3.05 -22.29
CA HIS A 96 -2.88 -1.61 -22.31
C HIS A 96 -3.50 -1.05 -23.60
N ALA A 97 -4.21 0.07 -23.50
CA ALA A 97 -4.88 0.72 -24.63
C ALA A 97 -3.97 0.91 -25.87
N GLU A 98 -2.72 1.33 -25.66
CA GLU A 98 -1.74 1.55 -26.73
C GLU A 98 -0.75 0.39 -26.96
N GLN A 99 -0.46 -0.42 -25.94
CA GLN A 99 0.62 -1.43 -26.01
C GLN A 99 0.10 -2.82 -26.35
N GLY A 100 -1.22 -3.01 -26.32
CA GLY A 100 -1.85 -4.31 -26.49
C GLY A 100 -1.64 -5.19 -25.25
N TYR A 101 -1.39 -6.47 -25.48
CA TYR A 101 -1.32 -7.46 -24.40
C TYR A 101 -0.06 -7.29 -23.53
N LEU A 102 -0.25 -7.14 -22.22
CA LEU A 102 0.82 -7.00 -21.23
C LEU A 102 1.14 -8.31 -20.50
N GLY A 103 0.15 -9.20 -20.34
CA GLY A 103 0.35 -10.49 -19.69
C GLY A 103 -0.82 -10.98 -18.86
N VAL A 104 -0.51 -11.72 -17.79
CA VAL A 104 -1.50 -12.41 -16.95
C VAL A 104 -1.35 -12.01 -15.49
N LEU A 105 -2.47 -11.72 -14.84
CA LEU A 105 -2.57 -11.56 -13.38
C LEU A 105 -3.41 -12.71 -12.80
N TYR A 106 -2.82 -13.47 -11.88
CA TYR A 106 -3.57 -14.36 -10.99
C TYR A 106 -3.90 -13.63 -9.70
N VAL A 107 -5.12 -13.83 -9.21
CA VAL A 107 -5.67 -13.10 -8.07
C VAL A 107 -6.15 -14.10 -7.03
N ASP A 108 -5.52 -14.10 -5.86
CA ASP A 108 -5.79 -15.00 -4.74
C ASP A 108 -6.08 -14.18 -3.47
N LEU A 109 -7.35 -13.86 -3.21
CA LEU A 109 -7.73 -12.85 -2.21
C LEU A 109 -8.17 -13.42 -0.87
N PHE A 110 -8.48 -14.72 -0.78
CA PHE A 110 -9.12 -15.30 0.39
C PHE A 110 -8.13 -15.99 1.32
N ALA A 111 -8.36 -15.82 2.62
CA ALA A 111 -7.63 -16.55 3.65
C ALA A 111 -7.98 -18.04 3.63
N ARG A 112 -6.97 -18.90 3.79
CA ARG A 112 -7.12 -20.34 3.99
C ARG A 112 -5.98 -20.87 4.85
N SER A 113 -6.20 -21.98 5.56
CA SER A 113 -5.23 -22.54 6.52
C SER A 113 -3.87 -22.90 5.90
N SER A 114 -3.85 -23.28 4.62
CA SER A 114 -2.63 -23.65 3.88
C SER A 114 -1.92 -22.46 3.24
N LYS A 115 -2.44 -21.24 3.36
CA LYS A 115 -1.88 -20.03 2.75
C LYS A 115 -1.16 -19.18 3.78
N LEU A 116 0.00 -18.65 3.38
CA LEU A 116 0.70 -17.62 4.15
C LEU A 116 -0.19 -16.36 4.22
N GLY A 117 -0.44 -15.86 5.42
CA GLY A 117 -1.42 -14.79 5.68
C GLY A 117 -1.01 -13.39 5.20
N ALA A 118 0.03 -13.25 4.40
CA ALA A 118 0.53 -11.97 3.93
C ALA A 118 -0.15 -11.51 2.64
N ALA A 119 -0.36 -10.20 2.52
CA ALA A 119 -0.58 -9.58 1.22
C ALA A 119 0.74 -9.52 0.45
N GLY A 120 0.66 -9.53 -0.87
CA GLY A 120 1.86 -9.45 -1.68
C GLY A 120 1.61 -9.52 -3.18
N HIS A 121 2.59 -9.03 -3.90
CA HIS A 121 2.76 -9.19 -5.33
C HIS A 121 3.96 -10.13 -5.59
N LEU A 122 3.72 -11.20 -6.35
CA LEU A 122 4.73 -12.17 -6.74
C LEU A 122 4.92 -12.14 -8.25
N THR A 123 6.15 -11.92 -8.71
CA THR A 123 6.50 -12.02 -10.13
C THR A 123 6.94 -13.44 -10.46
N VAL A 124 6.09 -14.19 -11.18
CA VAL A 124 6.45 -15.49 -11.76
C VAL A 124 7.29 -15.27 -13.02
N GLN A 125 6.89 -14.31 -13.85
CA GLN A 125 7.60 -13.89 -15.06
C GLN A 125 7.52 -12.37 -15.18
N GLY A 126 8.67 -11.70 -15.32
CA GLY A 126 8.74 -10.26 -15.59
C GLY A 126 8.45 -9.92 -17.05
N ALA A 127 8.00 -8.70 -17.32
CA ALA A 127 7.92 -8.17 -18.67
C ALA A 127 9.30 -7.70 -19.14
N CYS A 128 9.82 -8.24 -20.24
CA CYS A 128 11.10 -7.81 -20.82
C CYS A 128 11.02 -7.71 -22.35
N GLN A 129 11.83 -6.81 -22.92
CA GLN A 129 12.02 -6.81 -24.37
C GLN A 129 12.93 -7.95 -24.79
N ALA A 130 12.68 -8.52 -25.96
CA ALA A 130 13.58 -9.52 -26.53
C ALA A 130 14.95 -8.90 -26.83
N HIS A 131 16.01 -9.67 -26.56
CA HIS A 131 17.38 -9.30 -26.89
C HIS A 131 17.62 -9.51 -28.40
N VAL A 132 17.10 -8.60 -29.22
CA VAL A 132 17.10 -8.68 -30.70
C VAL A 132 18.47 -9.07 -31.26
N GLN A 133 19.53 -8.38 -30.83
CA GLN A 133 20.90 -8.62 -31.31
C GLN A 133 21.41 -10.03 -31.02
N VAL A 134 21.04 -10.62 -29.86
CA VAL A 134 21.44 -11.98 -29.48
C VAL A 134 20.66 -13.00 -30.30
N LEU A 135 19.35 -12.78 -30.49
CA LEU A 135 18.51 -13.66 -31.31
C LEU A 135 18.98 -13.67 -32.76
N GLU A 136 19.31 -12.51 -33.32
CA GLU A 136 19.88 -12.40 -34.68
C GLU A 136 21.21 -13.15 -34.82
N GLN A 137 22.11 -13.07 -33.82
CA GLN A 137 23.37 -13.82 -33.80
C GLN A 137 23.16 -15.34 -33.71
N LEU A 138 22.09 -15.78 -33.05
CA LEU A 138 21.70 -17.19 -32.95
C LEU A 138 20.91 -17.68 -34.18
N GLY A 139 20.61 -16.79 -35.14
CA GLY A 139 19.77 -17.11 -36.30
C GLY A 139 18.28 -17.27 -35.95
N GLU A 140 17.87 -16.79 -34.78
CA GLU A 140 16.48 -16.80 -34.32
C GLU A 140 15.76 -15.52 -34.74
N THR A 141 14.48 -15.64 -35.13
CA THR A 141 13.66 -14.47 -35.46
C THR A 141 13.18 -13.81 -34.17
N PRO A 142 13.52 -12.53 -33.90
CA PRO A 142 13.06 -11.84 -32.72
C PRO A 142 11.52 -11.77 -32.67
N PRO A 143 10.90 -11.96 -31.50
CA PRO A 143 9.46 -11.77 -31.36
C PRO A 143 9.11 -10.31 -31.63
N THR A 144 7.93 -10.10 -32.23
CA THR A 144 7.42 -8.76 -32.55
C THR A 144 6.89 -8.01 -31.33
N THR A 145 6.69 -8.71 -30.21
CA THR A 145 6.19 -8.16 -28.94
C THR A 145 7.14 -8.48 -27.80
N ALA A 146 7.10 -7.66 -26.74
CA ALA A 146 7.78 -7.96 -25.49
C ALA A 146 7.26 -9.27 -24.86
N GLN A 147 8.07 -9.88 -24.02
CA GLN A 147 7.65 -10.99 -23.17
C GLN A 147 6.55 -10.50 -22.23
N PRO A 148 5.39 -11.17 -22.16
CA PRO A 148 4.32 -10.80 -21.23
C PRO A 148 4.71 -11.11 -19.78
N ALA A 149 4.25 -10.29 -18.84
CA ALA A 149 4.40 -10.57 -17.42
C ALA A 149 3.42 -11.65 -16.95
N VAL A 150 3.80 -12.42 -15.93
CA VAL A 150 2.94 -13.36 -15.21
C VAL A 150 3.09 -13.08 -13.73
N LEU A 151 2.03 -12.54 -13.12
CA LEU A 151 2.05 -12.04 -11.75
C LEU A 151 0.99 -12.75 -10.91
N VAL A 152 1.22 -12.82 -9.60
CA VAL A 152 0.22 -13.21 -8.60
C VAL A 152 0.03 -12.05 -7.64
N LEU A 153 -1.20 -11.58 -7.50
CA LEU A 153 -1.61 -10.69 -6.42
C LEU A 153 -2.31 -11.53 -5.36
N THR A 154 -1.80 -11.49 -4.14
CA THR A 154 -2.34 -12.23 -3.01
C THR A 154 -2.74 -11.31 -1.86
N CYS A 155 -3.90 -11.60 -1.26
CA CYS A 155 -4.35 -11.03 0.02
C CYS A 155 -4.98 -12.13 0.86
N SER A 156 -5.34 -11.86 2.12
CA SER A 156 -5.92 -12.87 3.03
C SER A 156 -7.21 -12.39 3.68
N PHE A 157 -8.18 -11.99 2.87
CA PHE A 157 -9.47 -11.49 3.35
C PHE A 157 -10.36 -12.63 3.86
N ARG A 158 -11.17 -12.32 4.88
CA ARG A 158 -12.04 -13.30 5.55
C ARG A 158 -13.53 -12.98 5.27
N PRO A 159 -14.37 -13.99 5.02
CA PRO A 159 -15.81 -13.81 4.79
C PRO A 159 -16.56 -13.59 6.10
N GLU A 160 -16.27 -12.49 6.79
CA GLU A 160 -16.85 -12.15 8.10
C GLU A 160 -18.16 -11.35 7.99
N GLY A 161 -18.57 -10.98 6.78
CA GLY A 161 -19.79 -10.24 6.52
C GLY A 161 -21.07 -11.10 6.54
N PRO A 162 -22.25 -10.47 6.58
CA PRO A 162 -23.53 -11.17 6.55
C PRO A 162 -23.66 -12.07 5.30
N GLY A 163 -24.09 -13.31 5.49
CA GLY A 163 -24.26 -14.27 4.40
C GLY A 163 -22.95 -14.76 3.78
N GLY A 164 -21.81 -14.60 4.46
CA GLY A 164 -20.49 -15.03 3.97
C GLY A 164 -19.85 -14.04 3.00
N GLN A 165 -20.33 -12.79 2.95
CA GLN A 165 -19.71 -11.73 2.16
C GLN A 165 -18.37 -11.31 2.76
N VAL A 166 -17.41 -10.92 1.91
CA VAL A 166 -16.20 -10.24 2.36
C VAL A 166 -16.43 -8.74 2.33
N LEU A 167 -16.47 -8.13 3.51
CA LEU A 167 -16.54 -6.68 3.69
C LEU A 167 -15.20 -6.19 4.21
N LEU A 168 -14.51 -5.39 3.39
CA LEU A 168 -13.16 -4.93 3.65
C LEU A 168 -13.14 -3.78 4.64
N TRP A 169 -12.15 -3.80 5.52
CA TRP A 169 -11.77 -2.63 6.29
C TRP A 169 -11.02 -1.61 5.40
N PRO A 170 -11.02 -0.32 5.76
CA PRO A 170 -10.29 0.70 5.00
C PRO A 170 -8.82 0.34 4.73
N HIS A 171 -8.10 -0.17 5.73
CA HIS A 171 -6.72 -0.60 5.57
C HIS A 171 -6.57 -1.81 4.63
N GLU A 172 -7.55 -2.72 4.58
CA GLU A 172 -7.54 -3.83 3.61
C GLU A 172 -7.74 -3.35 2.17
N VAL A 173 -8.53 -2.29 1.97
CA VAL A 173 -8.67 -1.63 0.65
C VAL A 173 -7.35 -0.95 0.27
N GLU A 174 -6.70 -0.25 1.20
CA GLU A 174 -5.38 0.36 1.00
C GLU A 174 -4.36 -0.72 0.61
N THR A 175 -4.28 -1.84 1.34
CA THR A 175 -3.41 -2.97 1.01
C THR A 175 -3.71 -3.55 -0.38
N LEU A 176 -4.98 -3.76 -0.75
CA LEU A 176 -5.34 -4.27 -2.07
C LEU A 176 -4.85 -3.34 -3.20
N PHE A 177 -4.98 -2.03 -3.01
CA PHE A 177 -4.52 -1.02 -3.95
C PHE A 177 -2.99 -0.95 -4.00
N HIS A 178 -2.32 -1.04 -2.85
CA HIS A 178 -0.86 -1.11 -2.73
C HIS A 178 -0.28 -2.25 -3.58
N GLU A 179 -0.80 -3.46 -3.42
CA GLU A 179 -0.33 -4.63 -4.19
C GLU A 179 -0.59 -4.49 -5.70
N MET A 180 -1.71 -3.85 -6.07
CA MET A 180 -1.97 -3.52 -7.47
C MET A 180 -1.00 -2.48 -8.01
N GLY A 181 -0.50 -1.56 -7.19
CA GLY A 181 0.56 -0.63 -7.57
C GLY A 181 1.85 -1.35 -7.98
N HIS A 182 2.26 -2.38 -7.25
CA HIS A 182 3.39 -3.23 -7.66
C HIS A 182 3.10 -4.02 -8.94
N ALA A 183 1.88 -4.54 -9.09
CA ALA A 183 1.48 -5.24 -10.31
C ALA A 183 1.52 -4.30 -11.54
N LEU A 184 1.00 -3.08 -11.41
CA LEU A 184 1.05 -2.04 -12.44
C LEU A 184 2.50 -1.63 -12.76
N HIS A 185 3.35 -1.47 -11.74
CA HIS A 185 4.77 -1.19 -11.93
C HIS A 185 5.43 -2.27 -12.81
N THR A 186 5.05 -3.54 -12.60
CA THR A 186 5.58 -4.65 -13.39
C THR A 186 4.98 -4.75 -14.78
N PHE A 187 3.66 -4.58 -14.94
CA PHE A 187 2.99 -4.64 -16.25
C PHE A 187 3.39 -3.48 -17.18
N CYS A 188 3.54 -2.28 -16.63
CA CYS A 188 3.89 -1.09 -17.40
C CYS A 188 5.41 -0.92 -17.60
N GLY A 189 6.22 -1.67 -16.84
CA GLY A 189 7.68 -1.64 -16.93
C GLY A 189 8.18 -2.13 -18.30
N ARG A 190 9.15 -1.41 -18.87
CA ARG A 190 9.72 -1.72 -20.20
C ARG A 190 11.23 -1.89 -20.16
N ALA A 191 11.71 -2.69 -19.22
CA ALA A 191 13.14 -2.98 -19.14
C ALA A 191 13.54 -3.99 -20.23
N GLN A 192 14.75 -3.81 -20.76
CA GLN A 192 15.34 -4.76 -21.71
C GLN A 192 15.80 -6.04 -21.00
N TYR A 193 16.38 -5.89 -19.81
CA TYR A 193 17.00 -6.99 -19.08
C TYR A 193 16.10 -7.49 -17.96
N GLN A 194 15.92 -8.81 -17.86
CA GLN A 194 15.06 -9.46 -16.87
C GLN A 194 15.33 -9.00 -15.42
N ASN A 195 16.60 -8.79 -15.08
CA ASN A 195 17.03 -8.35 -13.75
C ASN A 195 16.71 -6.89 -13.42
N LEU A 196 16.21 -6.12 -14.39
CA LEU A 196 15.78 -4.72 -14.24
C LEU A 196 14.26 -4.56 -14.45
N THR A 197 13.52 -5.66 -14.53
CA THR A 197 12.06 -5.63 -14.82
C THR A 197 11.23 -5.44 -13.56
N GLY A 198 10.16 -4.66 -13.70
CA GLY A 198 9.15 -4.42 -12.67
C GLY A 198 9.74 -3.88 -11.37
N THR A 199 9.42 -4.54 -10.25
CA THR A 199 9.86 -4.13 -8.91
C THR A 199 11.35 -4.39 -8.62
N ARG A 200 12.15 -4.81 -9.62
CA ARG A 200 13.62 -4.89 -9.51
C ARG A 200 14.26 -3.52 -9.73
N SER A 201 13.83 -2.53 -8.96
CA SER A 201 14.34 -1.16 -8.93
C SER A 201 15.18 -0.92 -7.66
N SER A 202 15.62 0.32 -7.43
CA SER A 202 16.19 0.66 -6.13
C SER A 202 15.13 0.46 -5.03
N VAL A 203 15.59 -0.01 -3.87
CA VAL A 203 14.72 -0.39 -2.74
C VAL A 203 14.00 0.83 -2.15
N ASP A 204 14.61 2.00 -2.24
CA ASP A 204 14.03 3.28 -1.82
C ASP A 204 12.98 3.86 -2.78
N PHE A 205 12.84 3.29 -3.99
CA PHE A 205 11.87 3.74 -4.99
C PHE A 205 10.77 2.72 -5.28
N VAL A 206 11.00 1.43 -4.98
CA VAL A 206 10.09 0.34 -5.37
C VAL A 206 8.67 0.50 -4.81
N GLU A 207 8.55 1.19 -3.67
CA GLU A 207 7.30 1.47 -2.97
C GLU A 207 6.55 2.69 -3.51
N PHE A 208 7.18 3.53 -4.34
CA PHE A 208 6.52 4.74 -4.83
C PHE A 208 5.20 4.44 -5.59
N PRO A 209 5.15 3.45 -6.52
CA PRO A 209 3.91 3.12 -7.22
C PRO A 209 2.83 2.51 -6.31
N SER A 210 3.21 1.71 -5.32
CA SER A 210 2.27 1.08 -4.38
C SER A 210 1.69 2.13 -3.42
N GLN A 211 2.52 3.00 -2.84
CA GLN A 211 2.08 4.12 -2.00
C GLN A 211 1.21 5.14 -2.76
N LEU A 212 1.50 5.40 -4.04
CA LEU A 212 0.63 6.23 -4.88
C LEU A 212 -0.78 5.62 -4.98
N MET A 213 -0.90 4.30 -5.08
CA MET A 213 -2.19 3.62 -5.14
C MET A 213 -2.97 3.70 -3.82
N GLU A 214 -2.29 3.73 -2.67
CA GLU A 214 -2.93 3.98 -1.37
C GLU A 214 -3.60 5.36 -1.31
N LEU A 215 -2.99 6.39 -1.93
CA LEU A 215 -3.60 7.72 -1.99
C LEU A 215 -4.93 7.68 -2.75
N PHE A 216 -5.03 6.90 -3.84
CA PHE A 216 -6.30 6.69 -4.53
C PHE A 216 -7.30 5.91 -3.68
N ALA A 217 -6.86 4.92 -2.91
CA ALA A 217 -7.72 4.15 -2.00
C ALA A 217 -8.37 5.03 -0.92
N ARG A 218 -7.71 6.13 -0.53
CA ARG A 218 -8.20 7.07 0.50
C ARG A 218 -9.02 8.23 -0.06
N ASP A 219 -8.95 8.50 -1.37
CA ASP A 219 -9.61 9.65 -1.97
C ASP A 219 -11.13 9.41 -2.15
N TYR A 220 -11.94 10.31 -1.58
CA TYR A 220 -13.40 10.25 -1.70
C TYR A 220 -13.88 10.19 -3.15
N ARG A 221 -13.24 10.91 -4.07
CA ARG A 221 -13.61 10.94 -5.50
C ARG A 221 -13.43 9.58 -6.15
N VAL A 222 -12.48 8.78 -5.68
CA VAL A 222 -12.25 7.41 -6.15
C VAL A 222 -13.25 6.46 -5.49
N LEU A 223 -13.28 6.42 -4.16
CA LEU A 223 -14.16 5.51 -3.41
C LEU A 223 -15.64 5.71 -3.77
N SER A 224 -16.12 6.95 -3.90
CA SER A 224 -17.52 7.23 -4.24
C SER A 224 -17.96 6.69 -5.61
N THR A 225 -17.02 6.35 -6.51
CA THR A 225 -17.36 5.75 -7.81
C THR A 225 -17.92 4.34 -7.66
N PHE A 226 -17.43 3.56 -6.70
CA PHE A 226 -17.76 2.13 -6.56
C PHE A 226 -18.32 1.74 -5.18
N ALA A 227 -17.97 2.45 -4.11
CA ALA A 227 -18.37 2.10 -2.76
C ALA A 227 -19.89 2.31 -2.57
N ARG A 228 -20.58 1.24 -2.20
CA ARG A 228 -22.03 1.18 -2.02
C ARG A 228 -22.35 0.33 -0.80
N HIS A 229 -23.31 0.80 0.00
CA HIS A 229 -23.75 0.06 1.18
C HIS A 229 -24.30 -1.32 0.78
N HIS A 230 -23.76 -2.38 1.38
CA HIS A 230 -23.94 -3.75 0.89
C HIS A 230 -25.40 -4.25 0.94
N ARG A 231 -26.25 -3.65 1.81
CA ARG A 231 -27.69 -3.99 1.91
C ARG A 231 -28.61 -3.03 1.17
N THR A 232 -28.32 -1.73 1.22
CA THR A 232 -29.23 -0.67 0.73
C THR A 232 -28.85 -0.19 -0.67
N GLY A 233 -27.61 -0.43 -1.10
CA GLY A 233 -27.09 0.08 -2.37
C GLY A 233 -26.80 1.59 -2.36
N GLU A 234 -26.94 2.27 -1.22
CA GLU A 234 -26.71 3.71 -1.11
C GLU A 234 -25.24 4.06 -1.36
N ARG A 235 -25.00 5.23 -1.95
CA ARG A 235 -23.64 5.72 -2.23
C ARG A 235 -22.94 6.14 -0.94
N LEU A 236 -21.63 5.89 -0.88
CA LEU A 236 -20.80 6.42 0.20
C LEU A 236 -20.94 7.94 0.31
N SER A 237 -21.42 8.42 1.46
CA SER A 237 -21.54 9.85 1.73
C SER A 237 -20.21 10.44 2.18
N ARG A 238 -20.05 11.75 2.04
CA ARG A 238 -18.83 12.46 2.45
C ARG A 238 -18.66 12.45 3.96
N GLU A 239 -19.75 12.42 4.71
CA GLU A 239 -19.78 12.37 6.16
C GLU A 239 -19.22 11.04 6.67
N VAL A 240 -19.69 9.91 6.11
CA VAL A 240 -19.19 8.57 6.45
C VAL A 240 -17.70 8.44 6.08
N TRP A 241 -17.32 8.88 4.87
CA TRP A 241 -15.92 8.90 4.46
C TRP A 241 -15.04 9.74 5.41
N LYS A 242 -15.48 10.95 5.75
CA LYS A 242 -14.71 11.85 6.63
C LYS A 242 -14.50 11.22 8.00
N ALA A 243 -15.56 10.63 8.58
CA ALA A 243 -15.48 9.96 9.87
C ALA A 243 -14.46 8.80 9.86
N ALA A 244 -14.36 8.07 8.75
CA ALA A 244 -13.43 6.95 8.62
C ALA A 244 -11.97 7.37 8.35
N PHE A 245 -11.73 8.36 7.47
CA PHE A 245 -10.38 8.66 6.98
C PHE A 245 -9.69 9.86 7.63
N THR A 246 -10.40 10.73 8.36
CA THR A 246 -9.81 11.94 8.96
C THR A 246 -9.40 11.82 10.43
N ALA A 247 -9.82 10.75 11.13
CA ALA A 247 -9.50 10.51 12.53
C ALA A 247 -8.19 9.72 12.70
N HIS A 248 -7.06 10.26 12.21
CA HIS A 248 -5.75 9.61 12.27
C HIS A 248 -4.69 10.51 12.90
N PHE A 249 -3.68 9.90 13.55
CA PHE A 249 -2.49 10.58 14.05
C PHE A 249 -1.26 10.22 13.19
N PRO A 250 -1.17 10.71 11.93
CA PRO A 250 -0.08 10.33 11.05
C PRO A 250 1.29 10.67 11.65
N GLY A 251 1.39 11.75 12.43
CA GLY A 251 2.65 12.15 13.07
C GLY A 251 3.21 11.13 14.07
N VAL A 252 2.37 10.35 14.75
CA VAL A 252 2.84 9.31 15.69
C VAL A 252 3.44 8.15 14.90
N THR A 253 2.77 7.71 13.83
CA THR A 253 3.27 6.67 12.93
C THR A 253 4.57 7.10 12.25
N THR A 254 4.59 8.29 11.65
CA THR A 254 5.78 8.85 10.99
C THR A 254 6.96 8.98 11.95
N LEU A 255 6.73 9.42 13.19
CA LEU A 255 7.78 9.48 14.19
C LEU A 255 8.34 8.09 14.51
N SER A 256 7.48 7.08 14.67
CA SER A 256 7.91 5.69 14.89
C SER A 256 8.74 5.14 13.72
N GLU A 257 8.33 5.43 12.48
CA GLU A 257 9.09 5.07 11.27
C GLU A 257 10.46 5.76 11.22
N ILE A 258 10.52 7.06 11.55
CA ILE A 258 11.79 7.81 11.63
C ILE A 258 12.70 7.23 12.71
N MET A 259 12.16 6.84 13.87
CA MET A 259 12.93 6.20 14.95
C MET A 259 13.55 4.88 14.47
N GLN A 260 12.75 4.03 13.80
CA GLN A 260 13.23 2.76 13.27
C GLN A 260 14.27 2.94 12.17
N ALA A 261 14.06 3.88 11.25
CA ALA A 261 15.02 4.22 10.20
C ALA A 261 16.33 4.79 10.80
N SER A 262 16.22 5.66 11.80
CA SER A 262 17.39 6.20 12.52
C SER A 262 18.17 5.09 13.23
N MET A 263 17.48 4.13 13.85
CA MET A 263 18.11 2.96 14.47
C MET A 263 18.80 2.05 13.45
N ASP A 264 18.16 1.79 12.31
CA ASP A 264 18.75 1.01 11.22
C ASP A 264 20.03 1.67 10.70
N GLN A 265 19.97 2.99 10.45
CA GLN A 265 21.14 3.76 10.13
C GLN A 265 22.19 3.58 11.22
N LEU A 266 21.85 3.82 12.50
CA LEU A 266 22.73 3.71 13.68
C LEU A 266 23.55 2.43 13.74
N LEU A 267 22.93 1.31 13.38
CA LEU A 267 23.54 -0.01 13.43
C LEU A 267 24.41 -0.35 12.20
N HIS A 268 24.15 0.27 11.05
CA HIS A 268 24.68 -0.18 9.77
C HIS A 268 25.56 0.84 9.02
N SER A 269 25.69 2.08 9.49
CA SER A 269 26.59 3.07 8.89
C SER A 269 27.87 3.28 9.72
N PRO A 270 29.03 3.50 9.08
CA PRO A 270 30.25 3.86 9.80
C PRO A 270 30.05 5.21 10.51
N ALA A 271 30.46 5.29 11.78
CA ALA A 271 30.40 6.54 12.51
C ALA A 271 31.26 7.62 11.83
N PRO A 272 30.81 8.89 11.72
CA PRO A 272 29.54 9.42 12.21
C PRO A 272 28.61 9.95 11.09
N TRP A 273 27.35 9.50 11.13
CA TRP A 273 26.12 10.02 10.53
C TRP A 273 26.25 11.28 9.67
N CYS A 274 26.75 11.15 8.44
CA CYS A 274 26.83 12.28 7.52
C CYS A 274 25.53 12.40 6.73
N ILE A 275 24.69 13.38 7.08
CA ILE A 275 23.52 13.76 6.29
C ILE A 275 23.98 14.77 5.23
N PRO A 276 23.82 14.48 3.93
CA PRO A 276 24.09 15.45 2.88
C PRO A 276 23.12 16.63 2.99
N THR A 277 23.67 17.83 3.11
CA THR A 277 22.90 19.07 3.08
C THR A 277 22.63 19.50 1.64
N LYS A 278 21.57 20.29 1.45
CA LYS A 278 21.18 20.85 0.15
C LYS A 278 22.30 21.64 -0.55
N ASP A 279 23.26 22.15 0.22
CA ASP A 279 24.38 22.96 -0.27
C ASP A 279 25.66 22.12 -0.51
N GLY A 280 25.57 20.78 -0.43
CA GLY A 280 26.68 19.86 -0.73
C GLY A 280 27.67 19.64 0.41
N GLY A 281 27.36 20.09 1.64
CA GLY A 281 28.10 19.74 2.85
C GLY A 281 27.51 18.51 3.56
N ASN A 282 28.21 17.99 4.58
CA ASN A 282 27.71 16.90 5.43
C ASN A 282 27.49 17.42 6.86
N VAL A 283 26.31 17.16 7.44
CA VAL A 283 26.09 17.31 8.89
C VAL A 283 26.40 15.98 9.54
N THR A 284 27.31 16.01 10.52
CA THR A 284 27.65 14.86 11.33
C THR A 284 26.79 14.87 12.59
N LEU A 285 25.86 13.92 12.74
CA LEU A 285 25.15 13.76 14.02
C LEU A 285 26.19 13.30 15.07
N GLN A 286 26.43 14.14 16.08
CA GLN A 286 27.46 13.87 17.10
C GLN A 286 26.95 12.97 18.22
N SER A 287 25.63 12.76 18.32
CA SER A 287 25.05 11.97 19.40
C SER A 287 25.00 10.48 19.06
N THR A 288 25.52 9.67 19.98
CA THR A 288 25.32 8.21 20.00
C THR A 288 23.95 7.81 20.56
N ASN A 289 23.15 8.78 21.01
CA ASN A 289 21.80 8.57 21.53
C ASN A 289 20.78 8.80 20.40
N PRO A 290 19.97 7.79 20.02
CA PRO A 290 18.94 7.91 18.99
C PRO A 290 17.97 9.08 19.23
N GLU A 291 17.65 9.38 20.48
CA GLU A 291 16.70 10.44 20.84
C GLU A 291 17.23 11.84 20.49
N ASP A 292 18.52 12.11 20.73
CA ASP A 292 19.13 13.40 20.41
C ASP A 292 19.31 13.58 18.90
N ALA A 293 19.60 12.49 18.18
CA ALA A 293 19.66 12.47 16.72
C ALA A 293 18.30 12.80 16.07
N ILE A 294 17.20 12.36 16.67
CA ILE A 294 15.84 12.69 16.24
C ILE A 294 15.53 14.18 16.48
N ILE A 295 16.01 14.77 17.58
CA ILE A 295 15.86 16.20 17.88
C ILE A 295 16.65 17.06 16.89
N GLU A 296 17.83 16.62 16.46
CA GLU A 296 18.62 17.34 15.44
C GLU A 296 18.01 17.27 14.03
N LEU A 297 17.17 16.26 13.76
CA LEU A 297 16.53 16.03 12.46
C LEU A 297 15.14 16.69 12.30
N ALA A 298 14.46 17.05 13.40
CA ALA A 298 13.11 17.62 13.43
C ALA A 298 13.11 19.16 13.43
#